data_AF-A0AAE0P465-F1
#
_entry.id   AF-A0AAE0P465-F1
#
_cell.length_a   1.000
_cell.length_b   1.000
_cell.length_c   1.000
_cell.angle_alpha   90.00
_cell.angle_beta   90.00
_cell.angle_gamma   90.00
#
_symmetry.space_group_name_H-M   'P 1'
#
loop_
_entity.id
_entity.type
_entity.pdbx_description
1 polymer ?
#
loop_
_entity_poly.entity_id
_entity_poly.type
_entity_poly.pdbx_seq_one_letter_code
_entity_poly.pdbx_strand_id
1 'polypeptide(L)'
;MFSTRILAVLATMALGALASPVNTTASNAAIDKCSLVRCASGTTCVVIANRAVCIPIPKGEQCGTKVCPYGLTCCNASCGKCVEPGMMCTQEACLPLALTVPAPVAPTAINPLPPRKQCGPTLCAVGDVCCNSSCGICTKPGGFCTQQFCEPKPPLSGDGIICGATVCAAGKVCCNASCGICTDPEAACTQQVCSSSAKLG
;
A
#
# COMPACT_ATOMS: atom_id res chain seq x y z
N MET A 1 -92.35 34.15 -19.10
CA MET A 1 -91.42 35.19 -18.61
C MET A 1 -90.02 34.61 -18.64
N PHE A 2 -89.08 35.40 -19.18
CA PHE A 2 -87.70 35.07 -19.52
C PHE A 2 -86.81 34.71 -18.32
N SER A 3 -85.58 34.29 -18.68
CA SER A 3 -84.31 34.72 -18.04
C SER A 3 -83.72 33.71 -17.03
N THR A 4 -82.43 33.38 -16.97
CA THR A 4 -81.20 33.68 -17.73
C THR A 4 -80.13 32.67 -17.26
N ARG A 5 -79.22 32.33 -18.19
CA ARG A 5 -77.78 32.07 -18.04
C ARG A 5 -77.25 31.62 -16.66
N ILE A 6 -76.54 30.48 -16.64
CA ILE A 6 -75.14 30.39 -16.16
C ILE A 6 -74.44 29.23 -16.89
N LEU A 7 -73.36 29.62 -17.57
CA LEU A 7 -72.30 28.77 -18.09
C LEU A 7 -71.43 28.35 -16.89
N ALA A 8 -71.20 27.06 -16.67
CA ALA A 8 -70.13 26.59 -15.80
C ALA A 8 -69.36 25.46 -16.49
N VAL A 9 -68.28 25.88 -17.15
CA VAL A 9 -67.15 25.07 -17.61
C VAL A 9 -66.52 24.40 -16.39
N LEU A 10 -66.23 23.09 -16.43
CA LEU A 10 -65.16 22.48 -15.62
C LEU A 10 -64.60 21.20 -16.28
N ALA A 11 -63.48 21.42 -16.97
CA ALA A 11 -62.30 20.57 -17.16
C ALA A 11 -62.47 19.03 -17.20
N THR A 12 -62.47 18.47 -18.41
CA THR A 12 -62.06 17.08 -18.65
C THR A 12 -60.55 16.95 -18.43
N MET A 13 -60.13 16.28 -17.35
CA MET A 13 -58.73 15.90 -17.15
C MET A 13 -58.35 14.83 -18.18
N ALA A 14 -57.52 15.19 -19.16
CA ALA A 14 -56.86 14.24 -20.02
C ALA A 14 -55.74 13.53 -19.23
N LEU A 15 -55.93 12.25 -18.90
CA LEU A 15 -54.83 11.40 -18.46
C LEU A 15 -53.91 11.14 -19.68
N GLY A 16 -52.85 11.93 -19.78
CA GLY A 16 -51.71 11.62 -20.63
C GLY A 16 -50.94 10.43 -20.06
N ALA A 17 -51.30 9.22 -20.48
CA ALA A 17 -50.44 8.06 -20.31
C ALA A 17 -49.29 8.17 -21.33
N LEU A 18 -48.15 8.73 -20.91
CA LEU A 18 -46.89 8.57 -21.63
C LEU A 18 -46.36 7.15 -21.34
N ALA A 19 -46.89 6.15 -22.03
CA ALA A 19 -46.16 4.91 -22.21
C ALA A 19 -45.05 5.20 -23.22
N SER A 20 -43.82 5.36 -22.76
CA SER A 20 -42.67 5.26 -23.65
C SER A 20 -42.74 3.90 -24.36
N PRO A 21 -42.52 3.81 -25.68
CA PRO A 21 -42.27 2.53 -26.29
C PRO A 21 -41.02 1.97 -25.61
N VAL A 22 -41.18 0.88 -24.84
CA VAL A 22 -40.07 -0.02 -24.59
C VAL A 22 -39.61 -0.41 -25.98
N ASN A 23 -38.44 0.09 -26.34
CA ASN A 23 -37.78 -0.27 -27.56
C ASN A 23 -37.38 -1.74 -27.41
N THR A 24 -38.30 -2.66 -27.73
CA THR A 24 -38.00 -4.06 -28.02
C THR A 24 -37.23 -4.15 -29.33
N THR A 25 -36.16 -3.38 -29.47
CA THR A 25 -34.93 -3.92 -30.04
C THR A 25 -34.26 -4.75 -28.96
N ALA A 26 -34.96 -5.78 -28.49
CA ALA A 26 -34.29 -7.02 -28.14
C ALA A 26 -33.74 -7.52 -29.48
N SER A 27 -32.57 -6.99 -29.83
CA SER A 27 -31.72 -7.57 -30.83
C SER A 27 -31.76 -9.08 -30.59
N ASN A 28 -31.89 -9.85 -31.66
CA ASN A 28 -31.50 -11.27 -31.66
C ASN A 28 -29.99 -11.40 -31.37
N ALA A 29 -29.45 -10.64 -30.41
CA ALA A 29 -28.29 -11.01 -29.65
C ALA A 29 -28.71 -12.26 -28.92
N ALA A 30 -28.22 -13.41 -29.40
CA ALA A 30 -28.35 -14.68 -28.71
C ALA A 30 -28.14 -14.42 -27.22
N ILE A 31 -29.20 -14.50 -26.43
CA ILE A 31 -29.10 -14.33 -24.99
C ILE A 31 -28.05 -15.34 -24.55
N ASP A 32 -26.96 -14.83 -23.97
CA ASP A 32 -25.90 -15.68 -23.45
C ASP A 32 -26.58 -16.68 -22.52
N LYS A 33 -26.50 -17.97 -22.86
CA LYS A 33 -27.35 -19.01 -22.26
C LYS A 33 -27.08 -19.15 -20.76
N CYS A 34 -25.93 -18.67 -20.30
CA CYS A 34 -25.56 -18.62 -18.91
C CYS A 34 -26.11 -17.40 -18.14
N SER A 35 -26.55 -16.35 -18.83
CA SER A 35 -27.07 -15.11 -18.21
C SER A 35 -28.38 -15.30 -17.43
N LEU A 36 -29.13 -16.38 -17.67
CA LEU A 36 -30.36 -16.73 -16.95
C LEU A 36 -30.20 -17.92 -16.00
N VAL A 37 -29.00 -18.51 -15.91
CA VAL A 37 -28.74 -19.72 -15.11
C VAL A 37 -28.03 -19.34 -13.81
N ARG A 38 -28.61 -19.73 -12.68
CA ARG A 38 -27.98 -19.60 -11.36
C ARG A 38 -27.43 -20.95 -10.92
N CYS A 39 -26.13 -21.13 -11.08
CA CYS A 39 -25.43 -22.32 -10.62
C CYS A 39 -25.30 -22.35 -9.09
N ALA A 40 -25.26 -23.55 -8.51
CA ALA A 40 -25.05 -23.73 -7.06
C ALA A 40 -23.63 -23.31 -6.65
N SER A 41 -23.42 -23.03 -5.36
CA SER A 41 -22.09 -22.69 -4.83
C SER A 41 -21.05 -23.74 -5.23
N GLY A 42 -19.88 -23.29 -5.71
CA GLY A 42 -18.81 -24.18 -6.17
C GLY A 42 -18.98 -24.68 -7.62
N THR A 43 -19.95 -24.17 -8.38
CA THR A 43 -20.14 -24.47 -9.81
C THR A 43 -20.16 -23.20 -10.65
N THR A 44 -19.69 -23.25 -11.89
CA THR A 44 -19.71 -22.15 -12.87
C THR A 44 -20.51 -22.55 -14.11
N CYS A 45 -21.17 -21.60 -14.75
CA CYS A 45 -21.92 -21.85 -15.98
C CYS A 45 -21.00 -21.80 -17.20
N VAL A 46 -21.07 -22.83 -18.04
CA VAL A 46 -20.43 -22.88 -19.36
C VAL A 46 -21.43 -23.37 -20.41
N VAL A 47 -21.25 -22.99 -21.67
CA VAL A 47 -22.11 -23.46 -22.77
C VAL A 47 -21.47 -24.68 -23.44
N ILE A 48 -22.06 -25.87 -23.25
CA ILE A 48 -21.60 -27.13 -23.85
C ILE A 48 -22.73 -27.67 -24.75
N ALA A 49 -22.42 -28.02 -25.99
CA ALA A 49 -23.39 -28.52 -26.96
C ALA A 49 -24.66 -27.63 -27.05
N ASN A 50 -24.45 -26.31 -27.11
CA ASN A 50 -25.51 -25.32 -27.21
C ASN A 50 -26.48 -25.27 -26.01
N ARG A 51 -26.09 -25.82 -24.85
CA ARG A 51 -26.85 -25.80 -23.59
C ARG A 51 -26.02 -25.17 -22.48
N ALA A 52 -26.66 -24.42 -21.59
CA ALA A 52 -26.02 -23.93 -20.38
C ALA A 52 -25.88 -25.08 -19.38
N VAL A 53 -24.65 -25.35 -18.95
CA VAL A 53 -24.29 -26.44 -18.05
C VAL A 53 -23.51 -25.86 -16.87
N CYS A 54 -23.97 -26.13 -15.65
CA CYS A 54 -23.20 -25.83 -14.44
C CYS A 54 -22.18 -26.94 -14.22
N ILE A 55 -20.90 -26.62 -14.36
CA ILE A 55 -19.80 -27.56 -14.07
C ILE A 55 -19.17 -27.18 -12.72
N PRO A 56 -18.59 -28.14 -11.98
CA PRO A 56 -17.77 -27.81 -10.82
C PRO A 56 -16.70 -26.78 -11.19
N ILE A 57 -16.54 -25.73 -10.39
CA ILE A 57 -15.41 -24.83 -10.53
C ILE A 57 -14.18 -25.71 -10.25
N PRO A 58 -13.28 -25.89 -11.23
CA PRO A 58 -12.08 -26.68 -10.99
C PRO A 58 -11.36 -26.07 -9.80
N LYS A 59 -11.12 -26.90 -8.78
CA LYS A 59 -10.37 -26.46 -7.61
C LYS A 59 -9.03 -25.98 -8.11
N GLY A 60 -8.62 -24.81 -7.64
CA GLY A 60 -7.29 -24.31 -7.91
C GLY A 60 -6.22 -25.32 -7.52
N GLU A 61 -5.06 -25.24 -8.16
CA GLU A 61 -3.92 -26.07 -7.79
C GLU A 61 -3.45 -25.71 -6.38
N GLN A 62 -3.13 -26.71 -5.55
CA GLN A 62 -2.56 -26.45 -4.23
C GLN A 62 -1.13 -25.96 -4.35
N CYS A 63 -0.81 -24.84 -3.70
CA CYS A 63 0.50 -24.22 -3.73
C CYS A 63 0.93 -23.84 -2.30
N GLY A 64 1.67 -24.74 -1.65
CA GLY A 64 2.01 -24.63 -0.24
C GLY A 64 0.77 -24.70 0.65
N THR A 65 0.58 -23.67 1.48
CA THR A 65 -0.58 -23.54 2.39
C THR A 65 -1.78 -22.82 1.76
N LYS A 66 -1.70 -22.45 0.48
CA LYS A 66 -2.76 -21.75 -0.25
C LYS A 66 -3.14 -22.53 -1.51
N VAL A 67 -4.25 -22.13 -2.12
CA VAL A 67 -4.74 -22.68 -3.38
C VAL A 67 -4.69 -21.57 -4.43
N CYS A 68 -4.11 -21.86 -5.60
CA CYS A 68 -3.98 -20.90 -6.68
C CYS A 68 -5.35 -20.54 -7.28
N PRO A 69 -5.61 -19.27 -7.62
CA PRO A 69 -6.77 -18.89 -8.40
C PRO A 69 -6.88 -19.67 -9.72
N TYR A 70 -8.09 -19.75 -10.27
CA TYR A 70 -8.32 -20.42 -11.56
C TYR A 70 -7.44 -19.81 -12.67
N GLY A 71 -6.85 -20.67 -13.50
CA GLY A 71 -5.99 -20.28 -14.61
C GLY A 71 -4.53 -20.02 -14.23
N LEU A 72 -4.16 -20.09 -12.95
CA LEU A 72 -2.77 -20.00 -12.50
C LEU A 72 -2.21 -21.38 -12.13
N THR A 73 -0.90 -21.54 -12.31
CA THR A 73 -0.13 -22.74 -11.94
C THR A 73 0.72 -22.45 -10.71
N CYS A 74 0.89 -23.44 -9.83
CA CYS A 74 1.80 -23.32 -8.69
C CYS A 74 3.24 -23.22 -9.19
N CYS A 75 3.87 -22.09 -8.91
CA CYS A 75 5.24 -21.83 -9.32
C CYS A 75 6.22 -22.21 -8.22
N ASN A 76 5.98 -21.71 -7.00
CA ASN A 76 6.81 -22.01 -5.83
C ASN A 76 5.91 -22.35 -4.64
N ALA A 77 5.86 -23.63 -4.30
CA ALA A 77 5.04 -24.14 -3.20
C ALA A 77 5.51 -23.62 -1.83
N SER A 78 6.81 -23.47 -1.60
CA SER A 78 7.36 -22.95 -0.34
C SER A 78 6.83 -21.54 -0.05
N CYS A 79 6.68 -20.73 -1.10
CA CYS A 79 6.21 -19.35 -1.02
C CYS A 79 4.72 -19.16 -1.32
N GLY A 80 4.00 -20.23 -1.68
CA GLY A 80 2.62 -20.15 -2.18
C GLY A 80 2.49 -19.21 -3.39
N LYS A 81 3.49 -19.17 -4.27
CA LYS A 81 3.52 -18.30 -5.46
C LYS A 81 2.84 -18.98 -6.63
N CYS A 82 1.77 -18.37 -7.11
CA CYS A 82 1.04 -18.79 -8.31
C CYS A 82 1.39 -17.85 -9.47
N VAL A 83 1.58 -18.39 -10.67
CA VAL A 83 1.90 -17.62 -11.88
C VAL A 83 1.04 -18.09 -13.05
N GLU A 84 1.04 -17.33 -14.14
CA GLU A 84 0.43 -17.76 -15.39
C GLU A 84 1.16 -18.98 -15.98
N PRO A 85 0.46 -19.88 -16.67
CA PRO A 85 1.07 -21.04 -17.31
C PRO A 85 2.20 -20.62 -18.27
N GLY A 86 3.35 -21.29 -18.17
CA GLY A 86 4.52 -21.03 -19.02
C GLY A 86 5.52 -19.99 -18.45
N MET A 87 5.20 -19.35 -17.33
CA MET A 87 6.13 -18.47 -16.64
C MET A 87 7.16 -19.26 -15.82
N MET A 88 8.38 -18.72 -15.72
CA MET A 88 9.44 -19.28 -14.90
C MET A 88 9.53 -18.53 -13.57
N CYS A 89 9.88 -19.22 -12.49
CA CYS A 89 10.17 -18.61 -11.21
C CYS A 89 11.31 -19.30 -10.49
N THR A 90 11.79 -18.64 -9.45
CA THR A 90 12.81 -19.14 -8.53
C THR A 90 12.19 -20.07 -7.50
N GLN A 91 12.84 -21.21 -7.26
CA GLN A 91 12.49 -22.17 -6.21
C GLN A 91 13.19 -21.84 -4.90
N GLU A 92 12.95 -20.63 -4.39
CA GLU A 92 13.45 -20.20 -3.09
C GLU A 92 12.62 -20.78 -1.94
N ALA A 93 13.25 -21.01 -0.80
CA ALA A 93 12.57 -21.45 0.41
C ALA A 93 12.05 -20.22 1.17
N CYS A 94 10.74 -19.98 1.12
CA CYS A 94 10.10 -19.09 2.07
C CYS A 94 9.94 -19.86 3.38
N LEU A 95 10.70 -19.48 4.42
CA LEU A 95 10.54 -20.10 5.73
C LEU A 95 9.10 -19.86 6.21
N PRO A 96 8.35 -20.90 6.58
CA PRO A 96 7.11 -20.69 7.28
C PRO A 96 7.45 -19.98 8.59
N LEU A 97 6.83 -18.82 8.83
CA LEU A 97 6.81 -18.13 10.14
C LEU A 97 6.17 -19.00 11.26
N ALA A 98 5.99 -20.30 11.03
CA ALA A 98 5.25 -21.24 11.86
C ALA A 98 6.02 -22.56 12.09
N LEU A 99 7.35 -22.53 12.09
CA LEU A 99 8.12 -23.59 12.75
C LEU A 99 8.69 -23.01 14.02
N THR A 100 7.98 -23.29 15.11
CA THR A 100 8.52 -23.68 16.41
C THR A 100 9.97 -23.25 16.61
N VAL A 101 10.20 -22.17 17.34
CA VAL A 101 11.50 -21.88 17.93
C VAL A 101 11.92 -23.16 18.67
N PRO A 102 12.93 -23.95 18.21
CA PRO A 102 13.51 -24.91 19.13
C PRO A 102 14.07 -24.07 20.28
N ALA A 103 13.80 -24.50 21.53
CA ALA A 103 14.41 -23.94 22.72
C ALA A 103 15.87 -23.57 22.43
N PRO A 104 16.38 -22.41 22.88
CA PRO A 104 17.61 -21.83 22.38
C PRO A 104 18.74 -22.84 22.48
N VAL A 105 19.02 -23.50 21.35
CA VAL A 105 20.25 -24.25 21.20
C VAL A 105 21.30 -23.15 21.24
N ALA A 106 22.13 -23.19 22.29
CA ALA A 106 23.24 -22.27 22.46
C ALA A 106 23.91 -22.05 21.11
N PRO A 107 24.12 -20.80 20.67
CA PRO A 107 24.61 -20.53 19.33
C PRO A 107 25.95 -21.22 19.14
N THR A 108 25.97 -22.30 18.36
CA THR A 108 27.19 -22.73 17.67
C THR A 108 27.64 -21.52 16.87
N ALA A 109 28.80 -21.01 17.26
CA ALA A 109 29.48 -19.84 16.72
C ALA A 109 29.17 -19.59 15.24
N ILE A 110 28.18 -18.74 15.00
CA ILE A 110 28.25 -17.80 13.88
C ILE A 110 29.56 -17.07 14.14
N ASN A 111 30.58 -17.26 13.30
CA ASN A 111 31.70 -16.33 13.30
C ASN A 111 31.08 -14.93 13.28
N PRO A 112 31.25 -14.12 14.34
CA PRO A 112 30.67 -12.78 14.34
C PRO A 112 31.13 -12.11 13.06
N LEU A 113 30.18 -11.58 12.28
CA LEU A 113 30.54 -10.71 11.17
C LEU A 113 31.51 -9.68 11.75
N PRO A 114 32.70 -9.47 11.15
CA PRO A 114 33.72 -8.67 11.79
C PRO A 114 33.14 -7.30 12.14
N PRO A 115 33.42 -6.78 13.34
CA PRO A 115 32.79 -5.54 13.80
C PRO A 115 33.08 -4.41 12.81
N ARG A 116 32.02 -3.74 12.36
CA ARG A 116 32.15 -2.54 11.54
C ARG A 116 32.66 -1.40 12.42
N LYS A 117 33.56 -0.58 11.88
CA LYS A 117 34.20 0.51 12.63
C LYS A 117 33.41 1.81 12.46
N GLN A 118 33.05 2.46 13.56
CA GLN A 118 32.48 3.81 13.53
C GLN A 118 33.53 4.82 13.06
N CYS A 119 33.12 5.73 12.17
CA CYS A 119 33.94 6.80 11.61
C CYS A 119 33.08 8.06 11.52
N GLY A 120 33.14 8.93 12.53
CA GLY A 120 32.28 10.12 12.57
C GLY A 120 30.79 9.77 12.52
N PRO A 121 30.00 10.35 11.59
CA PRO A 121 28.59 10.00 11.38
C PRO A 121 28.39 8.69 10.60
N THR A 122 29.44 8.07 10.06
CA THR A 122 29.36 6.91 9.17
C THR A 122 29.86 5.64 9.85
N LEU A 123 29.26 4.50 9.53
CA LEU A 123 29.76 3.17 9.91
C LEU A 123 30.47 2.53 8.71
N CYS A 124 31.76 2.24 8.81
CA CYS A 124 32.54 1.71 7.69
C CYS A 124 32.13 0.29 7.28
N ALA A 125 32.40 -0.07 6.03
CA ALA A 125 32.22 -1.45 5.58
C ALA A 125 33.19 -2.38 6.33
N VAL A 126 32.85 -3.67 6.35
CA VAL A 126 33.72 -4.70 6.94
C VAL A 126 35.06 -4.70 6.21
N GLY A 127 36.16 -4.54 6.95
CA GLY A 127 37.52 -4.51 6.40
C GLY A 127 38.02 -3.13 5.97
N ASP A 128 37.16 -2.10 5.97
CA ASP A 128 37.58 -0.72 5.70
C ASP A 128 38.13 -0.03 6.95
N VAL A 129 39.02 0.95 6.74
CA VAL A 129 39.59 1.80 7.79
C VAL A 129 38.97 3.19 7.75
N CYS A 130 38.74 3.76 8.94
CA CYS A 130 38.32 5.16 9.04
C CYS A 130 39.47 6.06 8.59
N CYS A 131 39.25 6.79 7.51
CA CYS A 131 40.21 7.74 6.96
C CYS A 131 40.04 9.11 7.62
N ASN A 132 38.82 9.67 7.60
CA ASN A 132 38.56 10.98 8.17
C ASN A 132 37.30 10.93 9.06
N SER A 133 37.52 10.95 10.38
CA SER A 133 36.44 10.87 11.37
C SER A 133 35.55 12.11 11.39
N SER A 134 36.06 13.28 11.00
CA SER A 134 35.23 14.49 10.96
C SER A 134 34.22 14.44 9.80
N CYS A 135 34.58 13.75 8.72
CA CYS A 135 33.77 13.61 7.52
C CYS A 135 33.02 12.28 7.41
N GLY A 136 33.34 11.32 8.27
CA GLY A 136 32.91 9.92 8.15
C GLY A 136 33.33 9.24 6.84
N ILE A 137 34.56 9.52 6.37
CA ILE A 137 35.11 8.92 5.16
C ILE A 137 35.85 7.64 5.54
N CYS A 138 35.44 6.53 4.92
CA CYS A 138 36.08 5.22 5.04
C CYS A 138 36.87 4.92 3.76
N THR A 139 37.99 4.21 3.88
CA THR A 139 38.80 3.77 2.74
C THR A 139 39.31 2.35 2.97
N LYS A 140 39.81 1.70 1.91
CA LYS A 140 40.46 0.41 2.05
C LYS A 140 41.79 0.54 2.81
N PRO A 141 42.26 -0.51 3.50
CA PRO A 141 43.60 -0.53 4.07
C PRO A 141 44.67 -0.17 3.01
N GLY A 142 45.55 0.77 3.31
CA GLY A 142 46.58 1.27 2.39
C GLY A 142 46.07 2.21 1.29
N GLY A 143 44.78 2.53 1.26
CA GLY A 143 44.21 3.51 0.34
C GLY A 143 44.66 4.94 0.66
N PHE A 144 44.60 5.81 -0.34
CA PHE A 144 44.87 7.24 -0.16
C PHE A 144 43.81 7.86 0.76
N CYS A 145 44.27 8.69 1.69
CA CYS A 145 43.42 9.38 2.64
C CYS A 145 43.73 10.88 2.62
N THR A 146 42.70 11.71 2.56
CA THR A 146 42.82 13.16 2.69
C THR A 146 42.13 13.62 3.96
N GLN A 147 42.89 14.32 4.81
CA GLN A 147 42.38 14.96 6.03
C GLN A 147 41.72 16.30 5.69
N GLN A 148 40.74 16.28 4.79
CA GLN A 148 39.99 17.48 4.43
C GLN A 148 39.08 17.92 5.58
N PHE A 149 38.92 19.24 5.72
CA PHE A 149 37.87 19.80 6.55
C PHE A 149 36.53 19.57 5.85
N CYS A 150 35.59 18.93 6.54
CA CYS A 150 34.22 18.89 6.07
C CYS A 150 33.47 20.06 6.69
N GLU A 151 32.90 20.90 5.83
CA GLU A 151 31.91 21.86 6.29
C GLU A 151 30.82 21.09 7.03
N PRO A 152 30.35 21.59 8.19
CA PRO A 152 29.18 21.03 8.82
C PRO A 152 28.08 21.04 7.79
N LYS A 153 27.63 19.85 7.37
CA LYS A 153 26.52 19.74 6.46
C LYS A 153 25.37 20.50 7.11
N PRO A 154 24.80 21.54 6.47
CA PRO A 154 23.57 22.16 6.96
C PRO A 154 22.60 21.02 7.27
N PRO A 155 21.90 21.06 8.42
CA PRO A 155 21.09 19.94 8.91
C PRO A 155 20.37 19.30 7.74
N LEU A 156 20.84 18.09 7.42
CA LEU A 156 20.45 17.36 6.24
C LEU A 156 18.94 17.34 6.21
N SER A 157 18.43 17.83 5.09
CA SER A 157 17.02 17.95 4.75
C SER A 157 16.36 16.56 4.77
N GLY A 158 16.07 16.04 5.96
CA GLY A 158 15.50 14.71 6.16
C GLY A 158 15.10 14.43 7.61
N ASP A 159 15.94 14.76 8.58
CA ASP A 159 15.70 14.33 9.98
C ASP A 159 14.93 15.34 10.83
N GLY A 160 14.74 16.56 10.32
CA GLY A 160 14.04 17.61 11.03
C GLY A 160 14.74 18.08 12.31
N ILE A 161 14.28 19.18 12.88
CA ILE A 161 14.83 19.73 14.14
C ILE A 161 13.76 19.60 15.23
N ILE A 162 14.12 19.05 16.38
CA ILE A 162 13.18 18.93 17.52
C ILE A 162 12.83 20.33 18.05
N CYS A 163 11.53 20.60 18.16
CA CYS A 163 10.98 21.86 18.66
C CYS A 163 9.82 21.55 19.61
N GLY A 164 10.10 21.45 20.91
CA GLY A 164 9.10 21.03 21.89
C GLY A 164 8.58 19.62 21.62
N ALA A 165 7.27 19.49 21.44
CA ALA A 165 6.59 18.24 21.10
C ALA A 165 6.57 17.93 19.58
N THR A 166 7.12 18.81 18.75
CA THR A 166 7.09 18.71 17.29
C THR A 166 8.50 18.47 16.75
N VAL A 167 8.62 17.79 15.60
CA VAL A 167 9.85 17.78 14.79
C VAL A 167 9.62 18.65 13.56
N CYS A 168 10.40 19.71 13.41
CA CYS A 168 10.30 20.64 12.29
C CYS A 168 10.69 19.96 10.99
N ALA A 169 9.99 20.28 9.89
CA ALA A 169 10.34 19.80 8.57
C ALA A 169 11.77 20.19 8.18
N ALA A 170 12.35 19.42 7.26
CA ALA A 170 13.63 19.71 6.63
C ALA A 170 13.75 21.18 6.20
N GLY A 171 14.82 21.86 6.62
CA GLY A 171 15.09 23.26 6.27
C GLY A 171 14.35 24.32 7.10
N LYS A 172 13.49 23.94 8.05
CA LYS A 172 12.86 24.87 9.01
C LYS A 172 13.69 24.98 10.29
N VAL A 173 13.54 26.09 11.01
CA VAL A 173 14.16 26.33 12.32
C VAL A 173 13.09 26.30 13.43
N CYS A 174 13.48 25.86 14.63
CA CYS A 174 12.59 25.94 15.79
C CYS A 174 12.45 27.40 16.21
N CYS A 175 11.25 27.95 16.03
CA CYS A 175 10.93 29.31 16.45
C CYS A 175 10.57 29.33 17.93
N ASN A 176 9.60 28.52 18.34
CA ASN A 176 9.14 28.49 19.73
C ASN A 176 8.96 27.05 20.23
N ALA A 177 9.90 26.59 21.05
CA ALA A 177 9.89 25.24 21.61
C ALA A 177 8.74 25.00 22.61
N SER A 178 8.25 26.03 23.30
CA SER A 178 7.11 25.87 24.22
C SER A 178 5.83 25.51 23.47
N CYS A 179 5.71 25.98 22.23
CA CYS A 179 4.54 25.79 21.37
C CYS A 179 4.77 24.79 20.23
N GLY A 180 6.00 24.29 20.07
CA GLY A 180 6.40 23.47 18.92
C GLY A 180 6.23 24.16 17.56
N ILE A 181 6.47 25.47 17.49
CA ILE A 181 6.32 26.27 16.27
C ILE A 181 7.63 26.27 15.49
N CYS A 182 7.55 25.84 14.24
CA CYS A 182 8.64 25.84 13.27
C CYS A 182 8.44 26.96 12.25
N THR A 183 9.51 27.63 11.85
CA THR A 183 9.45 28.74 10.88
C THR A 183 10.59 28.65 9.86
N ASP A 184 10.52 29.48 8.83
CA ASP A 184 11.61 29.64 7.87
C ASP A 184 12.85 30.28 8.53
N PRO A 185 14.06 29.97 8.04
CA PRO A 185 15.24 30.74 8.43
C PRO A 185 14.98 32.25 8.27
N GLU A 186 15.40 33.04 9.27
CA GLU A 186 15.27 34.50 9.29
C GLU A 186 13.85 35.07 9.43
N ALA A 187 12.81 34.23 9.50
CA ALA A 187 11.47 34.70 9.76
C ALA A 187 11.30 35.18 11.21
N ALA A 188 10.50 36.23 11.39
CA ALA A 188 10.18 36.77 12.71
C ALA A 188 9.40 35.74 13.55
N CYS A 189 9.68 35.71 14.85
CA CYS A 189 9.13 34.73 15.78
C CYS A 189 8.74 35.38 17.11
N THR A 190 7.68 34.87 17.74
CA THR A 190 7.24 35.26 19.08
C THR A 190 7.53 34.17 20.12
N GLN A 191 8.22 34.53 21.19
CA GLN A 191 8.57 33.65 22.31
C GLN A 191 7.52 33.68 23.42
N GLN A 192 6.33 33.17 23.10
CA GLN A 192 5.25 32.98 24.07
C GLN A 192 5.34 31.60 24.75
N VAL A 193 4.91 31.51 26.00
CA VAL A 193 4.75 30.21 26.67
C VAL A 193 3.39 29.65 26.29
N CYS A 194 3.37 28.45 25.70
CA CYS A 194 2.14 27.71 25.50
C CYS A 194 1.94 26.78 26.68
N SER A 195 0.78 26.89 27.35
CA SER A 195 0.35 25.87 28.30
C SER A 195 0.11 24.59 27.52
N SER A 196 0.95 23.57 27.74
CA SER A 196 0.60 22.21 27.35
C SER A 196 -0.60 21.85 28.21
N SER A 197 -1.81 22.07 27.69
CA SER A 197 -3.01 21.53 28.31
C SER A 197 -2.84 20.01 28.29
N ALA A 198 -2.36 19.49 29.41
CA ALA A 198 -2.45 18.08 29.74
C ALA A 198 -3.87 17.67 29.41
N LYS A 199 -3.97 16.67 28.54
CA LYS A 199 -5.18 15.90 28.26
C LYS A 199 -5.83 15.57 29.61
N LEU A 200 -6.88 16.31 29.96
CA LEU A 200 -7.74 16.06 31.11
C LEU A 200 -8.94 15.30 30.58
N GLY A 201 -9.07 14.04 30.98
CA GLY A 201 -10.31 13.24 30.91
C GLY A 201 -10.78 12.90 29.51
#